data_AF-A0A440I8N8-F1
#
_entry.id   AF-A0A440I8N8-F1
#
_cell.length_a   1.000
_cell.length_b   1.000
_cell.length_c   1.000
_cell.angle_alpha   90.00
_cell.angle_beta   90.00
_cell.angle_gamma   90.00
#
_symmetry.space_group_name_H-M   'P 1'
#
loop_
_entity.id
_entity.type
_entity.pdbx_description
1 polymer ?
#
loop_
_entity_poly.entity_id
_entity_poly.type
_entity_poly.pdbx_seq_one_letter_code
_entity_poly.pdbx_strand_id
1 'polypeptide(L)'
;MFVRTASERDLVAIRALLVETWHATYDAIYGAAKVTEITDEWHSIASLKARLTRPNTEFLVADDGRRIGGMAFSAATTDAKIVVLNQLYVHPTCQRQGIGQALLEEVEASFPEARTLRVEVEEANAPAVAFYRSKGFLPAGNTADCGGGSGLPALIFEKTIG
;
A
#
# COMPACT_ATOMS: atom_id res chain seq x y z
N MET A 1 -7.68 -16.69 -0.58
CA MET A 1 -6.46 -16.11 -1.20
C MET A 1 -5.29 -16.41 -0.30
N PHE A 2 -4.11 -16.62 -0.89
CA PHE A 2 -2.83 -16.72 -0.19
C PHE A 2 -1.96 -15.52 -0.57
N VAL A 3 -1.06 -15.14 0.33
CA VAL A 3 -0.12 -14.04 0.09
C VAL A 3 1.18 -14.61 -0.46
N ARG A 4 1.77 -13.92 -1.44
CA ARG A 4 3.10 -14.24 -1.99
C ARG A 4 3.79 -13.00 -2.51
N THR A 5 5.11 -13.05 -2.65
CA THR A 5 5.87 -12.05 -3.39
C THR A 5 5.38 -11.95 -4.84
N ALA A 6 5.26 -10.72 -5.32
CA ALA A 6 4.88 -10.37 -6.67
C ALA A 6 6.04 -10.69 -7.64
N SER A 7 5.69 -10.99 -8.87
CA SER A 7 6.62 -11.27 -9.96
C SER A 7 6.28 -10.44 -11.18
N GLU A 8 7.18 -10.38 -12.17
CA GLU A 8 6.96 -9.55 -13.37
C GLU A 8 5.65 -9.91 -14.11
N ARG A 9 5.22 -11.17 -14.07
CA ARG A 9 3.95 -11.62 -14.67
C ARG A 9 2.71 -11.04 -14.00
N ASP A 10 2.82 -10.55 -12.77
CA ASP A 10 1.70 -10.00 -12.01
C ASP A 10 1.45 -8.52 -12.30
N LEU A 11 2.41 -7.82 -12.92
CA LEU A 11 2.42 -6.37 -13.07
C LEU A 11 1.16 -5.81 -13.75
N VAL A 12 0.66 -6.51 -14.78
CA VAL A 12 -0.57 -6.11 -15.49
C VAL A 12 -1.79 -6.20 -14.57
N ALA A 13 -1.90 -7.30 -13.80
CA ALA A 13 -3.00 -7.51 -12.88
C ALA A 13 -2.93 -6.54 -11.68
N ILE A 14 -1.72 -6.26 -11.18
CA ILE A 14 -1.50 -5.30 -10.10
C ILE A 14 -1.86 -3.88 -10.56
N ARG A 15 -1.47 -3.48 -11.78
CA ARG A 15 -1.87 -2.16 -12.32
C ARG A 15 -3.39 -2.06 -12.42
N ALA A 16 -4.06 -3.07 -12.97
CA ALA A 16 -5.53 -3.06 -13.07
C ALA A 16 -6.18 -2.90 -11.69
N LEU A 17 -5.75 -3.70 -10.71
CA LEU A 17 -6.17 -3.59 -9.32
C LEU A 17 -5.96 -2.17 -8.75
N LEU A 18 -4.77 -1.59 -8.95
CA LEU A 18 -4.42 -0.27 -8.43
C LEU A 18 -5.28 0.82 -9.06
N VAL A 19 -5.49 0.79 -10.38
CA VAL A 19 -6.36 1.74 -11.08
C VAL A 19 -7.79 1.67 -10.53
N GLU A 20 -8.36 0.47 -10.44
CA GLU A 20 -9.73 0.29 -9.94
C GLU A 20 -9.89 0.73 -8.48
N THR A 21 -8.93 0.37 -7.62
CA THR A 21 -8.98 0.74 -6.19
C THR A 21 -8.78 2.23 -5.97
N TRP A 22 -7.93 2.87 -6.79
CA TRP A 22 -7.74 4.33 -6.74
C TRP A 22 -8.98 5.07 -7.18
N HIS A 23 -9.61 4.67 -8.30
CA HIS A 23 -10.88 5.28 -8.74
C HIS A 23 -11.98 5.12 -7.68
N ALA A 24 -12.11 3.93 -7.10
CA ALA A 24 -13.10 3.67 -6.05
C ALA A 24 -12.88 4.50 -4.77
N THR A 25 -11.65 4.92 -4.49
CA THR A 25 -11.28 5.60 -3.24
C THR A 25 -11.17 7.12 -3.41
N TYR A 26 -10.53 7.58 -4.49
CA TYR A 26 -10.06 8.94 -4.63
C TYR A 26 -10.82 9.77 -5.67
N ASP A 27 -11.70 9.18 -6.49
CA ASP A 27 -12.49 9.95 -7.47
C ASP A 27 -13.34 11.02 -6.80
N ALA A 28 -13.92 10.71 -5.65
CA ALA A 28 -14.71 11.66 -4.86
C ALA A 28 -13.86 12.74 -4.18
N ILE A 29 -12.54 12.53 -4.06
CA ILE A 29 -11.60 13.40 -3.34
C ILE A 29 -10.88 14.33 -4.32
N TYR A 30 -10.31 13.77 -5.40
CA TYR A 30 -9.49 14.50 -6.37
C TYR A 30 -10.14 14.65 -7.75
N GLY A 31 -11.23 13.92 -8.02
CA GLY A 31 -11.87 13.86 -9.33
C GLY A 31 -11.25 12.81 -10.26
N ALA A 32 -12.10 12.14 -11.05
CA ALA A 32 -11.70 11.01 -11.89
C ALA A 32 -10.55 11.31 -12.85
N ALA A 33 -10.54 12.50 -13.47
CA ALA A 33 -9.48 12.90 -14.39
C ALA A 33 -8.12 12.99 -13.68
N LYS A 34 -8.08 13.54 -12.46
CA LYS A 34 -6.84 13.65 -11.68
C LYS A 34 -6.36 12.28 -11.19
N VAL A 35 -7.30 11.41 -10.81
CA VAL A 35 -6.98 10.03 -10.42
C VAL A 35 -6.40 9.24 -11.59
N THR A 36 -6.94 9.40 -12.81
CA THR A 36 -6.35 8.80 -14.02
C THR A 36 -4.92 9.28 -14.24
N GLU A 37 -4.67 10.59 -14.17
CA GLU A 37 -3.32 11.16 -14.30
C GLU A 37 -2.34 10.54 -13.28
N ILE A 38 -2.71 10.52 -11.99
CA ILE A 38 -1.86 9.98 -10.93
C ILE A 38 -1.61 8.48 -11.13
N THR A 39 -2.64 7.70 -11.47
CA THR A 39 -2.49 6.25 -11.62
C THR A 39 -1.69 5.87 -12.85
N ASP A 40 -1.79 6.62 -13.94
CA ASP A 40 -0.98 6.40 -15.15
C ASP A 40 0.50 6.66 -14.91
N GLU A 41 0.84 7.65 -14.09
CA GLU A 41 2.22 7.94 -13.71
C GLU A 41 2.75 6.96 -12.63
N TRP A 42 2.09 6.92 -11.47
CA TRP A 42 2.59 6.22 -10.28
C TRP A 42 2.45 4.71 -10.39
N HIS A 43 1.46 4.21 -11.14
CA HIS A 43 1.20 2.78 -11.34
C HIS A 43 1.46 2.34 -12.78
N SER A 44 2.26 3.10 -13.53
CA SER A 44 2.78 2.64 -14.82
C SER A 44 3.51 1.30 -14.65
N ILE A 45 3.49 0.45 -15.70
CA ILE A 45 4.20 -0.83 -15.67
C ILE A 45 5.70 -0.62 -15.39
N ALA A 46 6.29 0.48 -15.90
CA ALA A 46 7.67 0.83 -15.62
C ALA A 46 7.90 1.15 -14.13
N SER A 47 7.02 1.95 -13.53
CA SER A 47 7.06 2.31 -12.10
C SER A 47 6.93 1.06 -11.21
N LEU A 48 6.00 0.15 -11.54
CA LEU A 48 5.81 -1.10 -10.81
C LEU A 48 6.99 -2.06 -11.00
N LYS A 49 7.57 -2.15 -12.19
CA LYS A 49 8.77 -2.94 -12.46
C LYS A 49 9.98 -2.43 -11.67
N ALA A 50 10.15 -1.11 -11.58
CA ALA A 50 11.21 -0.52 -10.76
C ALA A 50 11.07 -0.87 -9.27
N ARG A 51 9.83 -0.96 -8.76
CA ARG A 51 9.54 -1.41 -7.38
C ARG A 51 9.91 -2.87 -7.16
N LEU A 52 9.61 -3.77 -8.10
CA LEU A 52 9.97 -5.18 -8.00
C LEU A 52 11.48 -5.40 -7.83
N THR A 53 12.31 -4.55 -8.45
CA THR A 53 13.78 -4.68 -8.41
C THR A 53 14.44 -3.87 -7.30
N ARG A 54 13.66 -3.14 -6.48
CA ARG A 54 14.23 -2.21 -5.50
C ARG A 54 14.73 -2.99 -4.28
N PRO A 55 16.00 -2.81 -3.87
CA PRO A 55 16.52 -3.48 -2.67
C PRO A 55 15.82 -2.97 -1.41
N ASN A 56 15.80 -3.80 -0.36
CA ASN A 56 15.18 -3.51 0.93
C ASN A 56 13.69 -3.16 0.82
N THR A 57 13.00 -3.80 -0.12
CA THR A 57 11.55 -3.68 -0.28
C THR A 57 10.92 -5.06 -0.35
N GLU A 58 9.63 -5.11 -0.03
CA GLU A 58 8.79 -6.28 -0.25
C GLU A 58 7.55 -5.85 -1.02
N PHE A 59 7.21 -6.63 -2.06
CA PHE A 59 6.06 -6.38 -2.91
C PHE A 59 5.20 -7.64 -2.92
N LEU A 60 4.06 -7.59 -2.23
CA LEU A 60 3.17 -8.73 -2.03
C LEU A 60 1.90 -8.62 -2.86
N VAL A 61 1.36 -9.77 -3.21
CA VAL A 61 0.02 -9.93 -3.78
C VAL A 61 -0.79 -10.96 -3.01
N ALA A 62 -2.09 -10.72 -2.92
CA ALA A 62 -3.06 -11.71 -2.46
C ALA A 62 -3.70 -12.38 -3.68
N ASP A 63 -3.43 -13.67 -3.86
CA ASP A 63 -3.73 -14.45 -5.06
C ASP A 63 -4.66 -15.64 -4.72
N ASP A 64 -5.60 -15.97 -5.61
CA ASP A 64 -6.41 -17.20 -5.54
C ASP A 64 -6.14 -18.18 -6.70
N GLY A 65 -5.11 -17.91 -7.50
CA GLY A 65 -4.75 -18.63 -8.71
C GLY A 65 -5.52 -18.19 -9.96
N ARG A 66 -6.52 -17.31 -9.82
CA ARG A 66 -7.31 -16.76 -10.93
C ARG A 66 -7.21 -15.25 -11.02
N ARG A 67 -7.16 -14.56 -9.87
CA ARG A 67 -7.05 -13.11 -9.79
C ARG A 67 -6.18 -12.66 -8.63
N ILE A 68 -5.61 -11.46 -8.78
CA ILE A 68 -5.03 -10.71 -7.67
C ILE A 68 -6.13 -9.88 -7.01
N GLY A 69 -6.42 -10.16 -5.74
CA GLY A 69 -7.47 -9.47 -4.96
C GLY A 69 -6.95 -8.33 -4.10
N GLY A 70 -5.64 -8.25 -3.90
CA GLY A 70 -4.99 -7.19 -3.14
C GLY A 70 -3.49 -7.16 -3.38
N MET A 71 -2.86 -6.05 -3.02
CA MET A 71 -1.40 -5.89 -3.07
C MET A 71 -0.92 -5.05 -1.90
N ALA A 72 0.36 -5.25 -1.54
CA ALA A 72 1.07 -4.39 -0.61
C ALA A 72 2.48 -4.10 -1.13
N PHE A 73 2.98 -2.91 -0.85
CA PHE A 73 4.37 -2.54 -1.12
C PHE A 73 4.95 -1.79 0.07
N SER A 74 6.08 -2.28 0.57
CA SER A 74 6.76 -1.74 1.74
C SER A 74 8.26 -1.62 1.50
N ALA A 75 8.88 -0.62 2.11
CA ALA A 75 10.32 -0.37 2.01
C ALA A 75 10.91 -0.10 3.40
N ALA A 76 12.05 -0.71 3.70
CA ALA A 76 12.84 -0.32 4.86
C ALA A 76 13.45 1.08 4.65
N THR A 77 13.55 1.86 5.72
CA THR A 77 14.24 3.15 5.69
C THR A 77 15.76 2.96 5.83
N THR A 78 16.51 4.06 5.91
CA THR A 78 17.93 4.02 6.29
C THR A 78 18.15 3.48 7.70
N ASP A 79 17.17 3.60 8.59
CA ASP A 79 17.10 2.82 9.82
C ASP A 79 16.29 1.54 9.56
N ALA A 80 16.98 0.39 9.59
CA ALA A 80 16.36 -0.93 9.37
C ALA A 80 15.27 -1.27 10.41
N LYS A 81 15.23 -0.55 11.54
CA LYS A 81 14.17 -0.69 12.55
C LYS A 81 12.85 -0.03 12.11
N ILE A 82 12.85 0.77 11.05
CA ILE A 82 11.67 1.46 10.54
C ILE A 82 11.38 0.98 9.12
N VAL A 83 10.17 0.45 8.93
CA VAL A 83 9.62 0.08 7.63
C VAL A 83 8.46 1.00 7.31
N VAL A 84 8.39 1.47 6.07
CA VAL A 84 7.25 2.22 5.56
C VAL A 84 6.41 1.30 4.68
N LEU A 85 5.15 1.10 5.04
CA LEU A 85 4.16 0.48 4.17
C LEU A 85 3.60 1.57 3.25
N ASN A 86 4.17 1.66 2.06
CA ASN A 86 3.85 2.68 1.07
C ASN A 86 2.50 2.44 0.38
N GLN A 87 2.11 1.18 0.18
CA GLN A 87 0.86 0.83 -0.47
C GLN A 87 0.23 -0.40 0.19
N LEU A 88 -1.08 -0.35 0.41
CA LEU A 88 -1.91 -1.48 0.78
C LEU A 88 -3.29 -1.29 0.17
N TYR A 89 -3.60 -2.05 -0.86
CA TYR A 89 -4.87 -1.93 -1.59
C TYR A 89 -5.53 -3.29 -1.74
N VAL A 90 -6.83 -3.33 -1.49
CA VAL A 90 -7.67 -4.52 -1.67
C VAL A 90 -8.82 -4.16 -2.58
N HIS A 91 -9.03 -4.96 -3.62
CA HIS A 91 -10.10 -4.77 -4.58
C HIS A 91 -11.44 -4.63 -3.86
N PRO A 92 -12.34 -3.69 -4.24
CA PRO A 92 -13.59 -3.46 -3.52
C PRO A 92 -14.41 -4.73 -3.26
N THR A 93 -14.53 -5.60 -4.25
CA THR A 93 -15.25 -6.89 -4.13
C THR A 93 -14.54 -7.95 -3.27
N CYS A 94 -13.29 -7.71 -2.87
CA CYS A 94 -12.47 -8.59 -2.04
C CYS A 94 -12.28 -8.03 -0.62
N GLN A 95 -12.77 -6.83 -0.33
CA GLN A 95 -12.65 -6.22 0.98
C GLN A 95 -13.47 -6.98 2.05
N ARG A 96 -13.11 -6.77 3.31
CA ARG A 96 -13.75 -7.41 4.49
C ARG A 96 -13.66 -8.94 4.52
N GLN A 97 -12.74 -9.53 3.75
CA GLN A 97 -12.46 -10.98 3.72
C GLN A 97 -11.11 -11.35 4.37
N GLY A 98 -10.53 -10.45 5.18
CA GLY A 98 -9.24 -10.66 5.85
C GLY A 98 -8.00 -10.40 4.99
N ILE A 99 -8.13 -10.13 3.69
CA ILE A 99 -6.98 -9.93 2.78
C ILE A 99 -6.05 -8.80 3.21
N GLY A 100 -6.60 -7.64 3.57
CA GLY A 100 -5.78 -6.50 4.02
C GLY A 100 -5.00 -6.80 5.30
N GLN A 101 -5.58 -7.65 6.17
CA GLN A 101 -4.88 -8.11 7.37
C GLN A 101 -3.77 -9.11 7.01
N ALA A 102 -4.04 -10.08 6.16
CA ALA A 102 -3.04 -11.07 5.74
C ALA A 102 -1.84 -10.40 5.04
N LEU A 103 -2.09 -9.41 4.18
CA LEU A 103 -1.03 -8.62 3.54
C LEU A 103 -0.20 -7.84 4.57
N LEU A 104 -0.85 -7.22 5.55
CA LEU A 104 -0.15 -6.47 6.61
C LEU A 104 0.71 -7.38 7.48
N GLU A 105 0.19 -8.55 7.89
CA GLU A 105 0.91 -9.54 8.69
C GLU A 105 2.15 -10.05 7.94
N GLU A 106 2.04 -10.32 6.64
CA GLU A 106 3.18 -10.74 5.82
C GLU A 106 4.22 -9.63 5.66
N VAL A 107 3.80 -8.36 5.54
CA VAL A 107 4.72 -7.22 5.60
C VAL A 107 5.47 -7.22 6.92
N GLU A 108 4.78 -7.37 8.05
CA GLU A 108 5.43 -7.40 9.37
C GLU A 108 6.44 -8.56 9.49
N ALA A 109 6.13 -9.72 8.92
CA ALA A 109 7.02 -10.88 8.91
C ALA A 109 8.24 -10.74 7.98
N SER A 110 8.12 -9.96 6.90
CA SER A 110 9.17 -9.78 5.89
C SER A 110 10.35 -8.93 6.37
N PHE A 111 10.19 -8.19 7.48
CA PHE A 111 11.23 -7.33 8.04
C PHE A 111 11.50 -7.66 9.53
N PRO A 112 12.23 -8.75 9.84
CA PRO A 112 12.44 -9.22 11.21
C PRO A 112 13.22 -8.23 12.12
N GLU A 113 14.00 -7.34 11.53
CA GLU A 113 14.72 -6.28 12.25
C GLU A 113 13.84 -5.06 12.57
N ALA A 114 12.69 -4.94 11.90
CA ALA A 114 11.81 -3.82 12.10
C ALA A 114 11.24 -3.81 13.52
N ARG A 115 11.11 -2.60 14.07
CA ARG A 115 10.46 -2.31 15.35
C ARG A 115 9.29 -1.34 15.20
N THR A 116 9.25 -0.63 14.08
CA THR A 116 8.19 0.31 13.75
C THR A 116 7.75 0.09 12.31
N LEU A 117 6.44 -0.08 12.13
CA LEU A 117 5.79 0.00 10.83
C LEU A 117 5.07 1.36 10.73
N ARG A 118 5.41 2.14 9.70
CA ARG A 118 4.84 3.46 9.44
C ARG A 118 3.98 3.41 8.18
N VAL A 119 2.86 4.14 8.21
CA VAL A 119 2.02 4.40 7.04
C VAL A 119 1.73 5.88 6.92
N GLU A 120 1.60 6.33 5.68
CA GLU A 120 1.04 7.63 5.33
C GLU A 120 -0.34 7.39 4.72
N VAL A 121 -1.35 8.09 5.21
CA VAL A 121 -2.73 7.91 4.78
C VAL A 121 -3.40 9.25 4.55
N GLU A 122 -4.06 9.42 3.40
CA GLU A 122 -4.92 10.57 3.11
C GLU A 122 -6.00 10.68 4.20
N GLU A 123 -6.12 11.85 4.82
CA GLU A 123 -7.06 12.12 5.91
C GLU A 123 -8.51 11.89 5.48
N ALA A 124 -8.84 12.24 4.23
CA ALA A 124 -10.16 12.00 3.65
C ALA A 124 -10.48 10.50 3.42
N ASN A 125 -9.48 9.61 3.45
CA ASN A 125 -9.67 8.17 3.32
C ASN A 125 -10.07 7.54 4.67
N ALA A 126 -11.26 7.89 5.14
CA ALA A 126 -11.81 7.39 6.41
C ALA A 126 -11.80 5.86 6.55
N PRO A 127 -12.08 5.05 5.50
CA PRO A 127 -11.96 3.59 5.58
C PRO A 127 -10.54 3.11 5.90
N ALA A 128 -9.51 3.69 5.28
CA ALA A 128 -8.12 3.33 5.56
C ALA A 128 -7.68 3.77 6.96
N VAL A 129 -8.05 4.99 7.38
CA VAL A 129 -7.78 5.48 8.75
C VAL A 129 -8.38 4.54 9.80
N ALA A 130 -9.64 4.14 9.62
CA ALA A 130 -10.30 3.19 10.51
C ALA A 130 -9.62 1.81 10.51
N PHE A 131 -9.21 1.33 9.34
CA PHE A 131 -8.46 0.07 9.20
C PHE A 131 -7.16 0.12 10.01
N TYR A 132 -6.29 1.11 9.80
CA TYR A 132 -5.01 1.19 10.51
C TYR A 132 -5.18 1.33 12.02
N ARG A 133 -6.13 2.14 12.50
CA ARG A 133 -6.47 2.22 13.93
C ARG A 133 -6.89 0.86 14.49
N SER A 134 -7.71 0.10 13.77
CA SER A 134 -8.13 -1.24 14.19
C SER A 134 -6.98 -2.26 14.26
N LYS A 135 -5.86 -1.98 13.56
CA LYS A 135 -4.64 -2.81 13.55
C LYS A 135 -3.60 -2.34 14.56
N GLY A 136 -3.95 -1.41 15.44
CA GLY A 136 -3.08 -0.93 16.51
C GLY A 136 -2.12 0.19 16.11
N PHE A 137 -2.31 0.80 14.93
CA PHE A 137 -1.56 1.99 14.56
C PHE A 137 -2.05 3.21 15.35
N LEU A 138 -1.10 4.01 15.82
CA LEU A 138 -1.34 5.26 16.54
C LEU A 138 -0.91 6.46 15.69
N PRO A 139 -1.59 7.62 15.78
CA PRO A 139 -1.17 8.83 15.10
C PRO A 139 0.23 9.25 15.57
N ALA A 140 1.11 9.58 14.63
CA ALA A 140 2.49 10.02 14.89
C ALA A 140 2.81 11.40 14.27
N GLY A 141 1.91 11.96 13.46
CA GLY A 141 2.07 13.30 12.88
C GLY A 141 1.30 13.46 11.58
N ASN A 142 1.71 14.45 10.79
CA ASN A 142 1.25 14.67 9.42
C ASN A 142 2.44 15.06 8.53
N THR A 143 2.28 14.88 7.23
CA THR A 143 3.20 15.37 6.20
C THR A 143 2.41 16.16 5.17
N ALA A 144 3.04 17.18 4.59
CA ALA A 144 2.48 17.89 3.42
C ALA A 144 2.84 17.21 2.09
N ASP A 145 3.66 16.15 2.14
CA ASP A 145 4.22 15.50 0.98
C ASP A 145 4.24 13.97 1.12
N CYS A 146 3.10 13.35 0.81
CA CYS A 146 2.95 11.89 0.85
C CYS A 146 3.85 11.21 -0.19
N GLY A 147 4.60 10.17 0.21
CA GLY A 147 5.40 9.37 -0.71
C GLY A 147 6.64 10.07 -1.29
N GLY A 148 7.00 11.26 -0.80
CA GLY A 148 8.23 11.97 -1.13
C GLY A 148 8.25 12.59 -2.53
N GLY A 149 7.36 13.55 -2.79
CA GLY A 149 7.33 14.37 -4.00
C GLY A 149 5.93 14.61 -4.59
N SER A 150 4.85 14.16 -3.93
CA SER A 150 3.47 14.31 -4.42
C SER A 150 2.84 15.65 -4.07
N GLY A 151 3.30 16.32 -3.00
CA GLY A 151 2.66 17.51 -2.44
C GLY A 151 1.25 17.27 -1.90
N LEU A 152 0.86 16.01 -1.67
CA LEU A 152 -0.42 15.64 -1.09
C LEU A 152 -0.27 15.51 0.43
N PRO A 153 -1.14 16.15 1.23
CA PRO A 153 -1.10 16.00 2.68
C PRO A 153 -1.50 14.58 3.09
N ALA A 154 -0.86 14.04 4.11
CA ALA A 154 -1.19 12.75 4.68
C ALA A 154 -0.99 12.74 6.20
N LEU A 155 -1.80 11.95 6.89
CA LEU A 155 -1.59 11.60 8.28
C LEU A 155 -0.54 10.50 8.38
N ILE A 156 0.36 10.63 9.34
CA ILE A 156 1.35 9.61 9.66
C ILE A 156 0.83 8.77 10.82
N PHE A 157 0.82 7.47 10.63
CA PHE A 157 0.47 6.48 11.64
C PHE A 157 1.63 5.50 11.83
N GLU A 158 1.89 5.12 13.08
CA GLU A 158 2.94 4.17 13.44
C GLU A 158 2.40 3.04 14.32
N LYS A 159 2.94 1.85 14.12
CA LYS A 159 2.70 0.67 14.94
C LYS A 159 4.04 0.11 15.38
N THR A 160 4.21 -0.12 16.68
CA THR A 160 5.34 -0.90 17.19
C THR A 160 5.12 -2.39 16.87
N ILE A 161 6.13 -3.02 16.28
CA ILE A 161 6.14 -4.42 15.89
C ILE A 161 7.38 -5.11 16.48
N GLY A 162 7.27 -6.38 16.86
CA GLY A 162 8.36 -7.12 17.53
C GLY A 162 7.88 -8.04 18.64
#